data_AF-A0A3D3K2H1-F1
#
_entry.id   AF-A0A3D3K2H1-F1
#
_cell.length_a   1.000
_cell.length_b   1.000
_cell.length_c   1.000
_cell.angle_alpha   90.00
_cell.angle_beta   90.00
_cell.angle_gamma   90.00
#
_symmetry.space_group_name_H-M   'P 1'
#
loop_
_entity.id
_entity.type
_entity.pdbx_description
1 polymer ?
#
loop_
_entity_poly.entity_id
_entity_poly.type
_entity_poly.pdbx_seq_one_letter_code
_entity_poly.pdbx_strand_id
1 'polypeptide(L)'
;RLVADNAARTPLMVGNLPYGSEIFVKSGDKVTKGQMIAKWDPYNAVIIAETAGKVEYEDIIQGVSFQLEIDEQTGFEEKVISESRNKKAVPTLKVVDAKG
;
A
#
# COMPACT_ATOMS: atom_id res chain seq x y z
N ARG A 1 -2.59 -19.60 1.28
CA ARG A 1 -2.91 -20.95 0.73
C ARG A 1 -4.42 -21.08 0.68
N LEU A 2 -5.01 -21.21 -0.51
CA LEU A 2 -6.44 -21.50 -0.63
C LEU A 2 -6.62 -23.01 -0.74
N VAL A 3 -7.27 -23.60 0.26
CA VAL A 3 -7.55 -25.03 0.31
C VAL A 3 -9.01 -25.19 -0.08
N ALA A 4 -9.28 -25.93 -1.15
CA ALA A 4 -10.65 -26.31 -1.45
C ALA A 4 -11.08 -27.47 -0.57
N ASP A 5 -12.38 -27.52 -0.28
CA ASP A 5 -13.04 -28.59 0.43
C ASP A 5 -13.09 -29.84 -0.48
N ASN A 6 -11.96 -30.51 -0.68
CA ASN A 6 -11.86 -31.83 -1.31
C ASN A 6 -11.45 -32.86 -0.25
N ALA A 7 -11.86 -34.12 -0.44
CA ALA A 7 -11.60 -35.21 0.52
C ALA A 7 -10.10 -35.44 0.82
N ALA A 8 -9.19 -34.90 -0.01
CA ALA A 8 -7.75 -35.01 0.12
C ALA A 8 -7.07 -33.77 0.74
N ARG A 9 -7.81 -32.69 1.06
CA ARG A 9 -7.28 -31.38 1.48
C ARG A 9 -6.15 -30.83 0.59
N THR A 10 -6.15 -31.20 -0.70
CA THR A 10 -5.09 -30.79 -1.63
C THR A 10 -5.28 -29.32 -2.04
N PRO A 11 -4.24 -28.47 -1.99
CA PRO A 11 -4.35 -27.09 -2.45
C PRO A 11 -4.62 -27.06 -3.97
N LEU A 12 -5.70 -26.40 -4.39
CA LEU A 12 -6.04 -26.23 -5.82
C LEU A 12 -5.18 -25.16 -6.49
N MET A 13 -4.78 -24.13 -5.73
CA MET A 13 -4.01 -23.02 -6.24
C MET A 13 -3.07 -22.51 -5.15
N VAL A 14 -1.81 -22.34 -5.51
CA VAL A 14 -0.79 -21.69 -4.67
C VAL A 14 -0.24 -20.52 -5.46
N GLY A 15 -0.37 -19.33 -4.89
CA GLY A 15 0.16 -18.09 -5.44
C GLY A 15 0.73 -17.22 -4.32
N ASN A 16 1.72 -16.41 -4.65
CA ASN A 16 2.30 -15.44 -3.74
C ASN A 16 1.49 -14.15 -3.82
N LEU A 17 1.15 -13.59 -2.67
CA LEU A 17 0.47 -12.29 -2.56
C LEU A 17 1.52 -11.21 -2.26
N PRO A 18 1.59 -10.12 -3.06
CA PRO A 18 2.51 -9.02 -2.80
C PRO A 18 2.14 -8.22 -1.55
N TYR A 19 3.11 -7.47 -1.02
CA TYR A 19 2.88 -6.53 0.06
C TYR A 19 1.84 -5.47 -0.33
N GLY A 20 0.95 -5.14 0.59
CA GLY A 20 -0.16 -4.22 0.31
C GLY A 20 -1.36 -4.83 -0.43
N SER A 21 -1.40 -6.15 -0.58
CA SER A 21 -2.60 -6.82 -1.08
C SER A 21 -3.75 -6.68 -0.09
N GLU A 22 -4.92 -6.33 -0.60
CA GLU A 22 -6.19 -6.42 0.12
C GLU A 22 -6.72 -7.85 0.04
N ILE A 23 -7.02 -8.47 1.18
CA ILE A 23 -7.53 -9.84 1.26
C ILE A 23 -9.00 -9.79 1.69
N PHE A 24 -9.88 -10.41 0.90
CA PHE A 24 -11.34 -10.40 1.12
C PHE A 24 -11.88 -11.68 1.78
N VAL A 25 -11.02 -12.67 1.98
CA VAL A 25 -11.40 -13.98 2.53
C VAL A 25 -10.51 -14.32 3.72
N LYS A 26 -11.08 -14.98 4.72
CA LYS A 26 -10.34 -15.48 5.88
C LYS A 26 -9.81 -16.89 5.61
N SER A 27 -8.84 -17.29 6.41
CA SER A 27 -8.33 -18.66 6.35
C SER A 27 -9.44 -19.65 6.69
N GLY A 28 -9.65 -20.63 5.80
CA GLY A 28 -10.68 -21.66 5.96
C GLY A 28 -12.07 -21.29 5.43
N ASP A 29 -12.25 -20.07 4.91
CA ASP A 29 -13.51 -19.69 4.27
C ASP A 29 -13.77 -20.54 3.02
N LYS A 30 -15.03 -20.96 2.85
CA LYS A 30 -15.48 -21.60 1.62
C LYS A 30 -15.65 -20.52 0.55
N VAL A 31 -14.91 -20.65 -0.54
CA VAL A 31 -14.97 -19.72 -1.67
C VAL A 31 -15.74 -20.34 -2.83
N THR A 32 -16.51 -19.52 -3.55
CA THR A 32 -17.23 -19.95 -4.75
C THR A 32 -16.44 -19.59 -6.01
N LYS A 33 -16.73 -20.26 -7.14
CA LYS A 33 -16.08 -19.97 -8.41
C LYS A 33 -16.38 -18.52 -8.83
N GLY A 34 -15.32 -17.75 -9.10
CA GLY A 34 -15.41 -16.34 -9.52
C GLY A 34 -15.43 -15.34 -8.36
N GLN A 35 -15.40 -15.81 -7.11
CA GLN A 35 -15.28 -14.92 -5.95
C GLN A 35 -13.90 -14.25 -5.91
N MET A 36 -13.89 -12.93 -5.70
CA MET A 36 -12.66 -12.19 -5.47
C MET A 36 -12.09 -12.55 -4.10
N ILE A 37 -10.87 -13.08 -4.10
CA ILE A 37 -10.15 -13.54 -2.90
C ILE A 37 -9.18 -12.49 -2.36
N ALA A 38 -8.54 -11.77 -3.26
CA ALA A 38 -7.58 -10.73 -2.98
C ALA A 38 -7.45 -9.80 -4.19
N LYS A 39 -7.03 -8.56 -3.94
CA LYS A 39 -6.74 -7.53 -4.94
C LYS A 39 -5.42 -6.86 -4.57
N TRP A 40 -4.64 -6.49 -5.57
CA TRP A 40 -3.46 -5.67 -5.41
C TRP A 40 -3.25 -4.83 -6.68
N ASP A 41 -2.46 -3.78 -6.55
CA ASP A 41 -1.97 -2.98 -7.67
C ASP A 41 -0.59 -3.53 -8.11
N PRO A 42 -0.43 -3.98 -9.37
CA PRO A 42 0.85 -4.50 -9.86
C PRO A 42 1.85 -3.41 -10.25
N TYR A 43 1.43 -2.15 -10.35
CA TYR A 43 2.27 -1.03 -10.82
C TYR A 43 2.79 -0.16 -9.68
N ASN A 44 2.11 -0.17 -8.53
CA ASN A 44 2.43 0.70 -7.41
C ASN A 44 2.94 -0.08 -6.20
N ALA A 45 4.08 0.35 -5.66
CA ALA A 45 4.52 -0.07 -4.33
C ALA A 45 3.85 0.82 -3.28
N VAL A 46 3.20 0.20 -2.30
CA VAL A 46 2.54 0.94 -1.22
C VAL A 46 3.41 0.98 0.04
N ILE A 47 3.27 2.04 0.81
CA ILE A 47 3.82 2.16 2.17
C ILE A 47 2.63 2.18 3.12
N ILE A 48 2.62 1.31 4.13
CA ILE A 48 1.50 1.13 5.06
C ILE A 48 2.00 1.45 6.47
N ALA A 49 1.25 2.29 7.18
CA ALA A 49 1.50 2.56 8.58
C ALA A 49 1.13 1.33 9.43
N GLU A 50 2.04 0.89 10.30
CA GLU A 50 1.80 -0.25 11.20
C GLU A 50 0.98 0.13 12.44
N THR A 51 0.92 1.43 12.75
CA THR A 51 0.24 1.96 13.92
C THR A 51 -0.84 2.96 13.51
N ALA A 52 -1.89 3.05 14.33
CA ALA A 52 -2.87 4.12 14.22
C ALA A 52 -2.31 5.37 14.90
N GLY A 53 -2.56 6.54 14.29
CA GLY A 53 -2.11 7.81 14.81
C GLY A 53 -2.43 8.95 13.85
N LYS A 54 -1.90 10.14 14.15
CA LYS A 54 -1.95 11.30 13.27
C LYS A 54 -0.67 11.35 12.43
N VAL A 55 -0.78 11.74 11.18
CA VAL A 55 0.39 11.93 10.31
C VAL A 55 0.97 13.32 10.51
N GLU A 56 2.27 13.39 10.79
CA GLU A 56 3.07 14.60 10.77
C GLU A 56 4.14 14.53 9.68
N TYR A 57 4.34 15.64 8.99
CA TYR A 57 5.28 15.75 7.89
C TYR A 57 6.59 16.34 8.37
N GLU A 58 7.69 15.63 8.15
CA GLU A 58 9.05 16.09 8.41
C GLU A 58 9.81 16.19 7.07
N ASP A 59 10.49 17.31 6.86
CA ASP A 59 11.28 17.58 5.66
C ASP A 59 10.51 17.45 4.32
N ILE A 60 9.19 17.59 4.34
CA ILE A 60 8.34 17.68 3.13
C ILE A 60 8.16 19.16 2.76
N ILE A 61 9.03 19.66 1.87
CA ILE A 61 9.18 21.07 1.52
C ILE A 61 9.09 21.21 0.00
N GLN A 62 8.17 22.05 -0.48
CA GLN A 62 7.93 22.25 -1.90
C GLN A 62 9.17 22.84 -2.59
N GLY A 63 9.53 22.28 -3.75
CA GLY A 63 10.71 22.69 -4.53
C GLY A 63 12.05 22.21 -3.97
N VAL A 64 12.08 21.63 -2.77
CA VAL A 64 13.30 21.08 -2.15
C VAL A 64 13.25 19.56 -2.06
N SER A 65 12.13 19.02 -1.57
CA SER A 65 11.95 17.59 -1.40
C SER A 65 10.69 17.02 -2.05
N PHE A 66 9.76 17.86 -2.49
CA PHE A 66 8.68 17.43 -3.37
C PHE A 66 8.34 18.50 -4.41
N GLN A 67 7.74 18.07 -5.52
CA GLN A 67 7.22 18.92 -6.58
C GLN A 67 5.72 18.67 -6.76
N LEU A 68 5.02 19.67 -7.30
CA LEU A 68 3.63 19.50 -7.72
C LEU A 68 3.65 19.11 -9.19
N GLU A 69 3.16 17.91 -9.49
CA GLU A 69 2.96 17.44 -10.87
C GLU A 69 1.47 17.46 -11.17
N ILE A 70 1.11 17.93 -12.35
CA ILE A 70 -0.27 17.88 -12.83
C ILE A 70 -0.40 16.60 -13.63
N ASP A 71 -1.28 15.71 -13.18
CA ASP A 71 -1.65 14.53 -13.95
C ASP A 71 -2.41 14.99 -15.20
N GLU A 72 -1.82 14.79 -16.39
CA GLU A 72 -2.37 15.30 -17.66
C GLU A 72 -3.71 14.67 -18.06
N GLN A 73 -4.06 13.49 -17.53
CA GLN A 73 -5.34 12.83 -17.83
C GLN A 73 -6.48 13.34 -16.97
N THR A 74 -6.22 13.53 -15.68
CA THR A 74 -7.24 13.86 -14.67
C THR A 74 -7.28 15.34 -14.32
N GLY A 75 -6.18 16.06 -14.56
CA GLY A 75 -5.99 17.46 -14.19
C GLY A 75 -5.77 17.67 -12.68
N PHE A 76 -5.56 16.60 -11.91
CA PHE A 76 -5.27 16.71 -10.49
C PHE A 76 -3.80 17.03 -10.24
N GLU A 77 -3.55 17.87 -9.23
CA GLU A 77 -2.21 18.16 -8.74
C GLU A 77 -1.79 17.12 -7.70
N GLU A 78 -0.71 16.40 -7.98
CA GLU A 78 -0.11 15.42 -7.08
C GLU A 78 1.22 15.92 -6.51
N LYS A 79 1.51 15.55 -5.26
CA LYS A 79 2.79 15.84 -4.61
C LYS A 79 3.73 14.67 -4.84
N VAL A 80 4.73 14.87 -5.70
CA VAL A 80 5.74 13.86 -6.01
C VAL A 80 7.01 14.17 -5.25
N ILE A 81 7.44 13.23 -4.39
CA ILE A 81 8.71 13.36 -3.66
C ILE A 81 9.86 13.29 -4.67
N SER A 82 10.70 14.32 -4.70
CA SER A 82 11.83 14.43 -5.61
C SER A 82 13.14 14.22 -4.84
N GLU A 83 14.11 13.54 -5.45
CA GLU A 83 15.43 13.37 -4.84
C GLU A 83 16.10 14.73 -4.62
N SER A 84 16.28 15.11 -3.35
CA SER A 84 16.93 16.37 -3.00
C SER A 84 18.45 16.24 -3.11
N ARG A 85 19.11 17.23 -3.72
CA ARG A 85 20.58 17.35 -3.64
C ARG A 85 21.06 17.61 -2.21
N ASN A 86 20.18 18.09 -1.34
CA ASN A 86 20.47 18.33 0.06
C ASN A 86 20.23 17.06 0.89
N LYS A 87 21.29 16.30 1.15
CA LYS A 87 21.25 15.05 1.95
C LYS A 87 20.76 15.22 3.40
N LYS A 88 20.54 16.46 3.87
CA LYS A 88 20.04 16.72 5.23
C LYS A 88 18.51 16.76 5.33
N ALA A 89 17.80 16.93 4.22
CA ALA A 89 16.34 16.92 4.22
C ALA A 89 15.88 15.53 3.79
N VAL A 90 15.37 14.74 4.74
CA VAL A 90 14.90 13.36 4.49
C VAL A 90 13.39 13.32 4.66
N PRO A 91 12.62 13.32 3.55
CA PRO A 91 11.17 13.35 3.60
C PRO A 91 10.63 12.18 4.41
N THR A 92 9.96 12.48 5.51
CA THR A 92 9.51 11.48 6.47
C THR A 92 8.06 11.73 6.87
N LEU A 93 7.29 10.65 6.87
CA LEU A 93 5.94 10.62 7.44
C LEU A 93 6.04 10.02 8.85
N LYS A 94 5.76 10.83 9.87
CA LYS A 94 5.70 10.37 11.25
C LYS A 94 4.26 10.06 11.62
N VAL A 95 4.04 8.91 12.23
CA VAL A 95 2.75 8.55 12.83
C VAL A 95 2.86 8.81 14.33
N VAL A 96 2.25 9.90 14.78
CA VAL A 96 2.26 10.35 16.18
C VAL A 96 1.00 9.92 16.91
N ASP A 97 1.12 9.61 18.19
CA ASP A 97 -0.04 9.33 19.03
C ASP A 97 -0.71 10.64 19.51
N ALA A 98 -1.77 10.55 20.32
CA ALA A 98 -2.49 11.72 20.80
C ALA A 98 -1.66 12.67 21.68
N LYS A 99 -0.46 12.28 22.11
CA LYS A 99 0.46 13.09 22.92
C LYS A 99 1.58 13.76 22.12
N GLY A 100 1.68 13.46 20.82
CA GLY A 100 2.77 13.93 19.96
C GLY A 100 3.96 13.00 20.01
#